data_AF-A0A1V4XQP5-F1
#
_entry.id   AF-A0A1V4XQP5-F1
#
_cell.length_a   1.000
_cell.length_b   1.000
_cell.length_c   1.000
_cell.angle_alpha   90.00
_cell.angle_beta   90.00
_cell.angle_gamma   90.00
#
_symmetry.space_group_name_H-M   'P 1'
#
loop_
_entity.id
_entity.type
_entity.pdbx_description
1 polymer ?
#
loop_
_entity_poly.entity_id
_entity_poly.type
_entity_poly.pdbx_seq_one_letter_code
_entity_poly.pdbx_strand_id
1 'polypeptide(L)'
;MRSVGDKKAVNAAEAGLHWLTVNFDPANLAAVTVTNQPVGGGGDPNTQYTIEQPTEPTTGPAQIPLPGFSIGGSQTWGQARYDARITGRNTAYNTSMTIEAGLGHGPVEMGTMSR
;
A
#
# COMPACT_ATOMS: atom_id res chain seq x y z
N MET A 1 0.92 3.41 30.16
CA MET A 1 1.14 2.08 29.57
C MET A 1 1.53 2.22 28.09
N ARG A 2 2.81 2.44 27.79
CA ARG A 2 3.27 2.72 26.42
C ARG A 2 3.13 1.52 25.47
N SER A 3 3.42 0.31 25.96
CA SER A 3 3.30 -0.94 25.20
C SER A 3 1.89 -1.23 24.67
N VAL A 4 0.84 -0.78 25.36
CA VAL A 4 -0.55 -0.90 24.88
C VAL A 4 -0.79 0.02 23.69
N GLY A 5 -0.32 1.26 23.77
CA GLY A 5 -0.38 2.22 22.67
C GLY A 5 0.37 1.71 21.43
N ASP A 6 1.57 1.16 21.62
CA ASP A 6 2.37 0.64 20.50
C ASP A 6 1.66 -0.52 19.80
N LYS A 7 1.09 -1.47 20.57
CA LYS A 7 0.30 -2.58 20.01
C LYS A 7 -0.94 -2.09 19.25
N LYS A 8 -1.63 -1.07 19.76
CA LYS A 8 -2.79 -0.47 19.09
C LYS A 8 -2.38 0.23 17.79
N ALA A 9 -1.25 0.94 17.77
CA ALA A 9 -0.72 1.58 16.58
C ALA A 9 -0.32 0.54 15.51
N VAL A 10 0.30 -0.58 15.90
CA VAL A 10 0.61 -1.71 14.99
C VAL A 10 -0.68 -2.30 14.41
N ASN A 11 -1.66 -2.63 15.26
CA ASN A 11 -2.95 -3.17 14.81
C ASN A 11 -3.64 -2.23 13.81
N ALA A 12 -3.57 -0.92 14.03
CA ALA A 12 -4.10 0.05 13.07
C ALA A 12 -3.35 0.03 11.73
N ALA A 13 -2.01 0.00 11.75
CA ALA A 13 -1.23 -0.07 10.53
C ALA A 13 -1.52 -1.35 9.74
N GLU A 14 -1.68 -2.50 10.42
CA GLU A 14 -2.04 -3.78 9.80
C GLU A 14 -3.47 -3.79 9.23
N ALA A 15 -4.44 -3.18 9.92
CA ALA A 15 -5.80 -3.01 9.41
C ALA A 15 -5.81 -2.15 8.13
N GLY A 16 -5.01 -1.08 8.10
CA GLY A 16 -4.83 -0.26 6.90
C GLY A 16 -4.14 -1.03 5.76
N LEU A 17 -3.11 -1.82 6.07
CA LEU A 17 -2.46 -2.69 5.08
C LEU A 17 -3.44 -3.70 4.49
N HIS A 18 -4.26 -4.35 5.32
CA HIS A 18 -5.30 -5.26 4.84
C HIS A 18 -6.32 -4.56 3.93
N TRP A 19 -6.80 -3.38 4.34
CA TRP A 19 -7.72 -2.58 3.51
C TRP A 19 -7.10 -2.21 2.17
N LEU A 20 -5.84 -1.76 2.17
CA LEU A 20 -5.06 -1.48 0.98
C LEU A 20 -4.99 -2.71 0.07
N THR A 21 -4.61 -3.88 0.58
CA THR A 21 -4.47 -5.09 -0.23
C THR A 21 -5.78 -5.53 -0.88
N VAL A 22 -6.91 -5.41 -0.17
CA VAL A 22 -8.22 -5.83 -0.70
C VAL A 22 -8.75 -4.87 -1.76
N ASN A 23 -8.50 -3.57 -1.62
CA ASN A 23 -9.13 -2.52 -2.44
C ASN A 23 -8.15 -1.87 -3.44
N PHE A 24 -6.93 -2.38 -3.55
CA PHE A 24 -5.93 -1.81 -4.46
C PHE A 24 -6.41 -1.93 -5.91
N ASP A 25 -6.52 -0.78 -6.56
CA ASP A 25 -6.84 -0.67 -7.98
C ASP A 25 -5.71 0.11 -8.69
N PRO A 26 -4.90 -0.55 -9.55
CA PRO A 26 -3.83 0.11 -10.29
C PRO A 26 -4.33 1.16 -11.29
N ALA A 27 -5.60 1.11 -11.70
CA ALA A 27 -6.21 2.12 -12.57
C ALA A 27 -6.70 3.35 -11.78
N ASN A 28 -6.87 3.23 -10.46
CA ASN A 28 -7.31 4.30 -9.57
C ASN A 28 -6.63 4.23 -8.20
N LEU A 29 -5.35 4.63 -8.16
CA LEU A 29 -4.54 4.59 -6.93
C LEU A 29 -5.13 5.44 -5.78
N ALA A 30 -5.92 6.46 -6.09
CA ALA A 30 -6.55 7.30 -5.07
C ALA A 30 -7.68 6.59 -4.31
N ALA A 31 -8.21 5.48 -4.82
CA ALA A 31 -9.33 4.75 -4.22
C ALA A 31 -9.02 4.17 -2.82
N VAL A 32 -7.74 3.89 -2.54
CA VAL A 32 -7.29 3.33 -1.26
C VAL A 32 -6.87 4.40 -0.25
N THR A 33 -6.76 5.66 -0.66
CA THR A 33 -6.34 6.76 0.22
C THR A 33 -7.39 7.01 1.28
N VAL A 34 -6.99 6.92 2.56
CA VAL A 34 -7.85 7.23 3.70
C VAL A 34 -7.06 7.97 4.76
N THR A 35 -7.74 8.84 5.49
CA THR A 35 -7.11 9.65 6.54
C THR A 35 -7.83 9.41 7.86
N ASN A 36 -7.08 9.04 8.90
CA ASN A 36 -7.57 8.93 10.26
C ASN A 36 -8.79 7.98 10.41
N GLN A 37 -8.81 6.91 9.62
CA GLN A 37 -9.90 5.96 9.61
C GLN A 37 -9.85 5.08 10.87
N PRO A 38 -10.91 5.03 11.70
CA PRO A 38 -10.95 4.18 12.88
C PRO A 38 -10.87 2.69 12.53
N VAL A 39 -10.16 1.93 13.35
CA VAL A 39 -10.11 0.47 13.24
C VAL A 39 -11.41 -0.13 13.78
N GLY A 40 -12.22 -0.70 12.87
CA GLY A 40 -13.51 -1.29 13.19
C GLY A 40 -14.64 -0.25 13.33
N GLY A 41 -15.87 -0.67 13.06
CA GLY A 41 -17.06 0.20 12.97
C GLY A 41 -17.60 0.75 14.30
N GLY A 42 -16.74 1.29 15.17
CA GLY A 42 -17.16 2.08 16.35
C GLY A 42 -16.62 1.64 17.71
N GLY A 43 -15.75 0.63 17.78
CA GLY A 43 -15.24 0.12 19.07
C GLY A 43 -14.16 0.99 19.73
N ASP A 44 -13.23 1.55 18.95
CA ASP A 44 -12.14 2.39 19.47
C ASP A 44 -11.84 3.55 18.50
N PRO A 45 -12.43 4.74 18.71
CA PRO A 45 -12.21 5.87 17.82
C PRO A 45 -10.79 6.44 17.91
N ASN A 46 -10.01 6.07 18.93
CA ASN A 46 -8.66 6.60 19.12
C ASN A 46 -7.60 5.79 18.37
N THR A 47 -7.93 4.59 17.90
CA THR A 47 -7.04 3.72 17.12
C THR A 47 -7.40 3.86 15.64
N GLN A 48 -6.56 4.54 14.88
CA GLN A 48 -6.86 4.99 13.53
C GLN A 48 -5.70 4.68 12.58
N TYR A 49 -6.01 4.50 11.29
CA TYR A 49 -5.02 4.34 10.25
C TYR A 49 -5.20 5.36 9.13
N THR A 50 -4.09 5.69 8.49
CA THR A 50 -4.01 6.54 7.30
C THR A 50 -3.25 5.78 6.23
N ILE A 51 -3.79 5.75 5.01
CA ILE A 51 -3.14 5.20 3.82
C ILE A 51 -2.84 6.39 2.91
N GLU A 52 -1.56 6.63 2.65
CA GLU A 52 -1.14 7.60 1.65
C GLU A 52 -1.38 7.01 0.25
N GLN A 53 -1.67 7.86 -0.73
CA GLN A 53 -1.88 7.40 -2.10
C GLN A 53 -0.63 6.64 -2.58
N PRO A 54 -0.77 5.37 -3.03
CA PRO A 54 0.36 4.64 -3.58
C PRO A 54 0.96 5.35 -4.79
N THR A 55 2.27 5.27 -4.94
CA THR A 55 3.00 5.91 -6.04
C THR A 55 3.91 4.90 -6.74
N GLU A 56 4.30 5.18 -7.98
CA GLU A 56 5.36 4.39 -8.61
C GLU A 56 6.70 4.59 -7.87
N PRO A 57 7.54 3.56 -7.75
CA PRO A 57 8.83 3.68 -7.11
C PRO A 57 9.71 4.75 -7.75
N THR A 58 10.33 5.58 -6.92
CA THR A 58 11.27 6.62 -7.37
C THR A 58 12.67 6.07 -7.61
N THR A 59 12.94 4.84 -7.17
CA THR A 59 14.24 4.16 -7.33
C THR A 59 14.05 2.77 -7.94
N GLY A 60 14.99 2.40 -8.82
CA GLY A 60 14.92 1.15 -9.58
C GLY A 60 13.85 1.19 -10.70
N PRO A 61 13.59 0.05 -11.35
CA PRO A 61 12.64 -0.01 -12.45
C PRO A 61 11.20 0.00 -11.92
N ALA A 62 10.35 0.81 -12.57
CA ALA A 62 8.91 0.90 -12.30
C ALA A 62 8.15 -0.37 -12.71
N GLN A 63 8.72 -1.14 -13.65
CA GLN A 63 8.19 -2.44 -14.08
C GLN A 63 9.29 -3.49 -14.06
N ILE A 64 9.00 -4.68 -13.52
CA ILE A 64 9.90 -5.83 -13.54
C ILE A 64 9.39 -6.83 -14.59
N PRO A 65 10.26 -7.33 -15.50
CA PRO A 65 9.86 -8.38 -16.44
C PRO A 65 9.34 -9.62 -15.73
N LEU A 66 8.31 -10.26 -16.27
CA LEU A 66 7.81 -11.55 -15.79
C LEU A 66 8.33 -12.67 -16.70
N PRO A 67 9.38 -13.43 -16.31
CA PRO A 67 9.91 -14.50 -17.13
C PRO A 67 8.82 -15.53 -17.45
N GLY A 68 8.72 -15.94 -18.72
CA GLY A 68 7.71 -16.90 -19.19
C GLY A 68 6.38 -16.30 -19.63
N PHE A 69 6.18 -14.98 -19.48
CA PHE A 69 4.99 -14.27 -19.97
C PHE A 69 5.19 -13.55 -21.30
N SER A 70 6.39 -13.63 -21.91
CA SER A 70 6.62 -13.10 -23.26
C SER A 70 5.86 -13.91 -24.30
N ILE A 71 4.85 -13.30 -24.92
CA ILE A 71 4.15 -13.84 -26.08
C ILE A 71 4.95 -13.42 -27.32
N GLY A 72 5.24 -14.39 -28.20
CA GLY A 72 6.04 -14.13 -29.41
C GLY A 72 5.58 -12.89 -30.20
N GLY A 73 6.51 -12.17 -30.81
CA GLY A 73 6.23 -10.92 -31.53
C GLY A 73 6.68 -9.63 -30.83
N SER A 74 7.79 -9.67 -30.06
CA SER A 74 8.39 -8.52 -29.36
C SER A 74 7.58 -7.95 -28.17
N GLN A 75 6.45 -8.54 -27.81
CA GLN A 75 5.70 -8.14 -26.62
C GLN A 75 6.35 -8.75 -25.36
N THR A 76 6.80 -7.88 -24.46
CA THR A 76 7.31 -8.29 -23.15
C THR A 76 6.29 -7.90 -22.10
N TRP A 77 5.94 -8.83 -21.23
CA TRP A 77 5.01 -8.61 -20.13
C TRP A 77 5.79 -8.49 -18.81
N GLY A 78 5.32 -7.61 -17.94
CA GLY A 78 5.96 -7.32 -16.66
C GLY A 78 4.94 -7.08 -15.55
N GLN A 79 5.46 -6.70 -14.40
CA GLN A 79 4.69 -6.32 -13.22
C GLN A 79 5.03 -4.88 -12.88
N ALA A 80 4.02 -4.01 -12.92
CA ALA A 80 4.11 -2.66 -12.40
C ALA A 80 4.27 -2.70 -10.88
N ARG A 81 5.07 -1.78 -10.36
CA ARG A 81 5.37 -1.66 -8.94
C ARG A 81 4.78 -0.37 -8.39
N TYR A 82 4.36 -0.43 -7.13
CA TYR A 82 3.91 0.73 -6.38
C TYR A 82 4.47 0.67 -4.96
N ASP A 83 4.84 1.82 -4.42
CA ASP A 83 5.20 1.99 -3.03
C ASP A 83 3.98 2.56 -2.30
N ALA A 84 3.59 1.92 -1.20
CA ALA A 84 2.49 2.35 -0.36
C ALA A 84 2.97 2.56 1.07
N ARG A 85 2.45 3.61 1.70
CA ARG A 85 2.80 3.98 3.08
C ARG A 85 1.54 4.04 3.92
N ILE A 86 1.54 3.25 4.99
CA ILE A 86 0.42 3.11 5.92
C ILE A 86 0.90 3.56 7.29
N THR A 87 0.19 4.48 7.91
CA THR A 87 0.47 4.92 9.27
C THR A 87 -0.68 4.54 10.19
N GLY A 88 -0.40 3.69 11.18
CA GLY A 88 -1.28 3.42 12.29
C GLY A 88 -0.96 4.33 13.48
N ARG A 89 -1.99 4.89 14.11
CA ARG A 89 -1.85 5.79 15.26
C ARG A 89 -2.84 5.42 16.35
N ASN A 90 -2.41 5.58 17.60
CA ASN A 90 -3.32 5.71 18.72
C ASN A 90 -3.23 7.10 19.36
N THR A 91 -4.32 7.86 19.34
CA THR A 91 -4.38 9.23 19.88
C THR A 91 -4.44 9.28 21.41
N ALA A 92 -5.02 8.27 22.06
CA ALA A 92 -5.12 8.19 23.51
C ALA A 92 -3.77 7.92 24.19
N TYR A 93 -2.87 7.16 23.55
CA TYR A 93 -1.53 6.85 24.04
C TYR A 93 -0.42 7.66 23.36
N ASN A 94 -0.76 8.48 22.35
CA ASN A 94 0.17 9.24 21.51
C ASN A 94 1.30 8.39 20.91
N THR A 95 0.92 7.23 20.36
CA THR A 95 1.83 6.28 19.71
C THR A 95 1.52 6.16 18.22
N SER A 96 2.54 5.88 17.41
CA SER A 96 2.39 5.69 15.97
C SER A 96 3.34 4.62 15.44
N MET A 97 2.91 3.93 14.39
CA MET A 97 3.69 2.94 13.65
C MET A 97 3.48 3.17 12.16
N THR A 98 4.53 3.05 11.36
CA THR A 98 4.45 3.17 9.91
C THR A 98 4.90 1.85 9.28
N ILE A 99 4.15 1.40 8.28
CA ILE A 99 4.46 0.27 7.41
C ILE A 99 4.65 0.82 6.00
N GLU A 100 5.79 0.52 5.40
CA GLU A 100 6.05 0.75 3.98
C GLU A 100 5.97 -0.60 3.27
N ALA A 101 5.14 -0.68 2.24
CA ALA A 101 4.87 -1.90 1.51
C ALA A 101 5.04 -1.68 0.02
N GLY A 102 5.74 -2.60 -0.65
CA GLY A 102 5.77 -2.68 -2.11
C GLY A 102 4.58 -3.50 -2.61
N LEU A 103 3.85 -2.97 -3.57
CA LEU A 103 2.76 -3.64 -4.27
C LEU A 103 3.20 -3.94 -5.71
N GLY A 104 2.76 -5.08 -6.21
CA GLY A 104 3.03 -5.50 -7.58
C GLY A 104 1.74 -5.84 -8.31
N HIS A 105 1.53 -5.24 -9.48
CA HIS A 105 0.40 -5.53 -10.36
C HIS A 105 0.87 -6.03 -11.72
N GLY A 106 0.38 -7.18 -12.15
CA GLY A 106 0.69 -7.75 -13.45
C GLY A 106 -0.16 -8.99 -13.73
N PRO A 107 -0.03 -9.57 -14.93
CA PRO A 107 0.85 -9.14 -16.03
C PRO A 107 0.33 -7.89 -16.75
N VAL A 108 1.22 -6.92 -17.00
CA VAL A 108 0.97 -5.72 -17.83
C VAL A 108 1.97 -5.70 -18.99
N GLU A 109 1.58 -5.17 -20.16
CA GLU A 109 2.53 -4.99 -21.26
C GLU A 109 3.61 -3.99 -20.86
N MET A 110 4.88 -4.38 -20.98
CA MET A 110 6.00 -3.46 -20.84
C MET A 110 6.11 -2.63 -22.12
N GLY A 111 5.47 -1.47 -22.11
CA GLY A 111 5.75 -0.43 -23.10
C GLY A 111 7.13 0.18 -22.84
N THR A 112 7.80 0.63 -23.91
CA THR A 112 8.90 1.59 -23.80
C THR A 112 8.34 2.91 -23.27
N MET A 113 8.10 3.02 -21.96
CA MET A 113 7.81 4.32 -21.35
C MET A 113 9.12 5.09 -21.28
N SER A 114 9.45 5.82 -22.37
CA SER A 114 10.38 6.93 -22.30
C SER A 114 9.81 7.91 -21.28
N ARG A 115 10.50 8.05 -20.14
CA ARG A 115 10.46 9.33 -19.42
C ARG A 115 11.12 10.41 -20.27
#